data_AF-A0A932TZ32-F1
#
_entry.id   AF-A0A932TZ32-F1
#
_cell.length_a   1.000
_cell.length_b   1.000
_cell.length_c   1.000
_cell.angle_alpha   90.00
_cell.angle_beta   90.00
_cell.angle_gamma   90.00
#
_symmetry.space_group_name_H-M   'P 1'
#
loop_
_entity.id
_entity.type
_entity.pdbx_description
1 polymer ?
#
loop_
_entity_poly.entity_id
_entity_poly.type
_entity_poly.pdbx_seq_one_letter_code
_entity_poly.pdbx_strand_id
1 'polypeptide(L)'
;MKEFLAQLVRNAPPTSQGRNIAREYLQARLLQALQHAGAMISLAFHGGTALRFLYAIPRYSEDLDFALEQRREFYDFRKYLRTRTQSHFAQ
;
A
#
# COMPACT_ATOMS: atom_id res chain seq x y z
N MET A 1 -4.54 -14.86 -4.47
CA MET A 1 -4.45 -13.36 -4.44
C MET A 1 -5.03 -12.67 -5.68
N LYS A 2 -4.59 -13.02 -6.90
CA LYS A 2 -5.06 -12.35 -8.14
C LYS A 2 -6.55 -12.60 -8.37
N GLU A 3 -7.01 -13.78 -7.98
CA GLU A 3 -8.39 -14.26 -8.07
C GLU A 3 -9.31 -13.44 -7.17
N PHE A 4 -8.85 -13.15 -5.95
CA PHE A 4 -9.58 -12.32 -4.98
C PHE A 4 -9.69 -10.88 -5.47
N LEU A 5 -8.59 -10.28 -5.95
CA LEU A 5 -8.63 -8.96 -6.56
C LEU A 5 -9.55 -8.94 -7.80
N ALA A 6 -9.47 -9.95 -8.66
CA ALA A 6 -10.35 -10.06 -9.82
C ALA A 6 -11.82 -10.19 -9.40
N GLN A 7 -12.12 -10.89 -8.30
CA GLN A 7 -13.46 -10.98 -7.74
C GLN A 7 -13.95 -9.62 -7.20
N LEU A 8 -13.11 -8.90 -6.44
CA LEU A 8 -13.43 -7.55 -5.96
C LEU A 8 -13.75 -6.60 -7.11
N VAL A 9 -12.96 -6.63 -8.19
CA VAL A 9 -13.18 -5.79 -9.37
C VAL A 9 -14.43 -6.19 -10.15
N ARG A 10 -14.70 -7.50 -10.33
CA ARG A 10 -15.90 -7.98 -11.01
C ARG A 10 -17.20 -7.60 -10.29
N ASN A 11 -17.16 -7.52 -8.97
CA ASN A 11 -18.31 -7.13 -8.15
C ASN A 11 -18.50 -5.61 -8.07
N ALA A 12 -17.59 -4.82 -8.64
CA ALA A 12 -17.70 -3.37 -8.67
C ALA A 12 -18.70 -2.90 -9.73
N PRO A 13 -19.40 -1.78 -9.52
CA PRO A 13 -20.21 -1.14 -10.55
C PRO A 13 -19.38 -0.83 -11.82
N PRO A 14 -19.98 -0.82 -13.04
CA PRO A 14 -19.28 -0.70 -14.34
C PRO A 14 -18.57 0.64 -14.65
N THR A 15 -18.07 1.34 -13.64
CA THR A 15 -17.42 2.66 -13.74
C THR A 15 -15.93 2.58 -13.43
N SER A 16 -15.24 3.72 -13.34
CA SER A 16 -13.86 3.83 -12.84
C SER A 16 -13.64 3.26 -11.42
N GLN A 17 -14.71 2.88 -10.70
CA GLN A 17 -14.65 2.24 -9.38
C GLN A 17 -13.82 0.95 -9.35
N GLY A 18 -13.88 0.10 -10.39
CA GLY A 18 -13.08 -1.13 -10.43
C GLY A 18 -11.57 -0.85 -10.35
N ARG A 19 -11.09 0.17 -11.07
CA ARG A 19 -9.69 0.62 -11.01
C ARG A 19 -9.34 1.17 -9.63
N ASN A 20 -10.24 1.94 -9.02
CA ASN A 20 -10.00 2.52 -7.70
C ASN A 20 -9.94 1.45 -6.60
N ILE A 21 -10.83 0.46 -6.64
CA ILE A 21 -10.81 -0.71 -5.74
C ILE A 21 -9.51 -1.48 -5.90
N ALA A 22 -9.08 -1.73 -7.14
CA ALA A 22 -7.82 -2.40 -7.38
C ALA A 22 -6.62 -1.61 -6.85
N ARG A 23 -6.63 -0.29 -7.02
CA ARG A 23 -5.59 0.59 -6.49
C ARG A 23 -5.53 0.53 -4.97
N GLU A 24 -6.65 0.71 -4.27
CA GLU A 24 -6.69 0.65 -2.81
C GLU A 24 -6.22 -0.70 -2.28
N TYR A 25 -6.64 -1.80 -2.92
CA TYR A 25 -6.17 -3.14 -2.57
C TYR A 25 -4.64 -3.24 -2.69
N LEU A 26 -4.08 -2.82 -3.83
CA LEU A 26 -2.63 -2.87 -4.06
C LEU A 26 -1.86 -1.95 -3.11
N GLN A 27 -2.37 -0.75 -2.83
CA GLN A 27 -1.80 0.19 -1.85
C GLN A 27 -1.75 -0.45 -0.45
N ALA A 28 -2.83 -1.09 0.00
CA ALA A 28 -2.86 -1.80 1.29
C ALA A 28 -1.86 -2.96 1.32
N ARG A 29 -1.74 -3.74 0.23
CA ARG A 29 -0.75 -4.83 0.12
C ARG A 29 0.68 -4.30 0.13
N LEU A 30 0.94 -3.16 -0.50
CA LEU A 30 2.27 -2.55 -0.50
C LEU A 30 2.64 -2.05 0.90
N LEU A 31 1.71 -1.38 1.60
CA LEU A 31 1.91 -0.94 2.99
C LEU A 31 2.17 -2.13 3.92
N GLN A 32 1.43 -3.24 3.76
CA GLN A 32 1.69 -4.48 4.50
C GLN A 32 3.11 -5.02 4.25
N ALA A 33 3.55 -5.07 2.98
CA ALA A 33 4.89 -5.54 2.63
C ALA A 33 5.98 -4.63 3.22
N LEU A 34 5.79 -3.31 3.17
CA LEU A 34 6.70 -2.32 3.76
C LEU A 34 6.78 -2.47 5.28
N GLN A 35 5.65 -2.68 5.96
CA GLN A 35 5.61 -2.95 7.39
C GLN A 35 6.40 -4.21 7.74
N HIS A 36 6.20 -5.32 7.01
CA HIS A 36 6.92 -6.57 7.24
C HIS A 36 8.43 -6.45 6.98
N ALA A 37 8.83 -5.59 6.04
CA ALA A 37 10.24 -5.30 5.78
C ALA A 37 10.86 -4.35 6.83
N GLY A 38 10.07 -3.84 7.79
CA GLY A 38 10.53 -2.89 8.81
C GLY A 38 10.66 -1.45 8.31
N ALA A 39 10.08 -1.11 7.15
CA ALA A 39 10.22 0.21 6.55
C ALA A 39 9.60 1.32 7.40
N MET A 40 8.54 1.02 8.15
CA MET A 40 7.84 1.99 9.00
C MET A 40 8.62 2.38 10.26
N ILE A 41 9.80 1.80 10.51
CA ILE A 41 10.72 2.24 11.59
C ILE A 41 11.36 3.58 11.23
N SER A 42 11.58 3.84 9.94
CA SER A 42 12.21 5.08 9.46
C SER A 42 11.27 5.97 8.65
N LEU A 43 10.15 5.42 8.18
CA LEU A 43 9.18 6.13 7.35
C LEU A 43 7.87 6.34 8.12
N ALA A 44 7.39 7.59 8.13
CA ALA A 44 6.03 7.91 8.55
C ALA A 44 5.11 7.95 7.32
N PHE A 45 4.07 7.12 7.32
CA PHE A 45 3.04 7.12 6.27
C PHE A 45 2.07 8.29 6.48
N HIS A 46 1.89 9.14 5.46
CA HIS A 46 1.01 10.31 5.54
C HIS A 46 0.33 10.61 4.19
N GLY A 47 -0.29 11.79 4.08
CA GLY A 47 -0.89 12.26 2.83
C GLY A 47 -2.32 11.76 2.57
N GLY A 48 -2.74 11.85 1.30
CA GLY A 48 -4.14 11.62 0.91
C GLY A 48 -4.61 10.18 1.13
N THR A 49 -3.75 9.20 0.88
CA THR A 49 -4.07 7.78 1.04
C THR A 49 -4.12 7.39 2.52
N ALA A 50 -3.28 7.97 3.37
CA ALA A 50 -3.37 7.79 4.81
C ALA A 50 -4.71 8.30 5.35
N LEU A 51 -5.14 9.50 4.90
CA LEU A 51 -6.45 10.02 5.27
C LEU A 51 -7.60 9.14 4.77
N ARG A 52 -7.48 8.58 3.58
CA ARG A 52 -8.46 7.63 3.03
C ARG A 52 -8.57 6.35 3.85
N PHE A 53 -7.44 5.74 4.23
CA PHE A 53 -7.47 4.48 4.99
C PHE A 53 -7.83 4.67 6.46
N LEU A 54 -7.35 5.74 7.10
CA LEU A 54 -7.54 5.94 8.54
C LEU A 54 -8.85 6.67 8.88
N TYR A 55 -9.34 7.53 7.99
CA TYR A 55 -10.51 8.39 8.25
C TYR A 55 -11.62 8.25 7.21
N ALA A 56 -11.51 7.31 6.26
CA ALA A 56 -12.55 6.98 5.28
C ALA A 56 -13.10 8.17 4.48
N ILE A 57 -12.26 9.16 4.17
CA ILE A 57 -12.68 10.38 3.45
C ILE A 57 -13.35 10.04 2.09
N PRO A 58 -14.31 10.84 1.59
CA PRO A 58 -15.14 10.51 0.43
C PRO A 58 -14.43 10.78 -0.92
N ARG A 59 -13.12 10.53 -1.02
CA ARG A 59 -12.36 10.58 -2.27
C ARG A 59 -11.31 9.48 -2.30
N TYR A 60 -11.01 8.97 -3.49
CA TYR A 60 -9.86 8.10 -3.71
C TYR A 60 -8.56 8.92 -3.74
N SER A 61 -7.44 8.27 -3.46
CA SER A 61 -6.10 8.85 -3.55
C SER A 61 -5.19 7.91 -4.35
N GLU A 62 -4.28 8.49 -5.14
CA GLU A 62 -3.46 7.71 -6.08
C GLU A 62 -2.08 7.37 -5.50
N ASP A 63 -1.50 8.30 -4.76
CA ASP A 63 -0.11 8.23 -4.31
C ASP A 63 0.02 7.66 -2.89
N LEU A 64 1.21 7.15 -2.56
CA LEU A 64 1.57 6.81 -1.19
C LEU A 64 2.69 7.74 -0.74
N ASP A 65 2.38 8.61 0.19
CA ASP A 65 3.32 9.63 0.69
C ASP A 65 3.98 9.15 1.98
N PHE A 66 5.31 9.32 2.05
CA PHE A 66 6.10 8.98 3.22
C PHE A 66 7.05 10.12 3.57
N ALA A 67 7.10 10.44 4.86
CA ALA A 67 8.12 11.30 5.43
C ALA A 67 9.24 10.44 6.02
N LEU A 68 10.48 10.86 5.84
CA LEU A 68 11.62 10.21 6.46
C LEU A 68 11.86 10.80 7.85
N GLU A 69 11.70 9.98 8.88
CA GLU A 69 11.84 10.37 10.29
C GLU A 69 13.29 10.26 10.80
N GLN A 70 14.15 9.53 10.08
CA GLN A 70 15.55 9.32 10.44
C GLN A 70 16.50 10.09 9.52
N ARG A 71 17.75 10.29 9.95
CA ARG A 71 18.77 10.86 9.07
C ARG A 71 18.94 9.98 7.82
N ARG A 72 19.07 10.63 6.66
CA ARG A 72 19.15 9.97 5.34
C ARG A 72 20.26 8.92 5.23
N GLU A 73 21.36 9.10 5.96
CA GLU A 73 22.47 8.15 6.05
C GLU A 73 22.09 6.77 6.62
N PHE A 74 21.00 6.69 7.40
CA PHE A 74 20.48 5.43 7.96
C PHE A 74 19.34 4.82 7.14
N TYR A 75 19.00 5.41 6.00
CA TYR A 75 17.89 4.96 5.15
C TYR A 75 18.38 4.33 3.85
N ASP A 76 18.06 3.04 3.63
CA ASP A 76 18.26 2.34 2.36
C ASP A 76 16.94 1.71 1.89
N PHE A 77 16.24 2.38 0.97
CA PHE A 77 15.01 1.84 0.38
C PHE A 77 15.21 0.48 -0.29
N ARG A 78 16.38 0.24 -0.90
CA ARG A 78 16.65 -1.03 -1.61
C ARG A 78 16.73 -2.19 -0.63
N LYS A 79 17.08 -1.95 0.63
CA LYS A 79 17.04 -2.96 1.70
C LYS A 79 15.63 -3.52 1.88
N TYR A 80 14.61 -2.66 1.88
CA TYR A 80 13.23 -3.09 2.01
C TYR A 80 12.75 -3.89 0.81
N LEU A 81 13.18 -3.53 -0.41
CA LEU A 81 12.84 -4.27 -1.63
C LEU A 81 13.48 -5.66 -1.72
N ARG A 82 14.68 -5.84 -1.15
CA ARG A 82 15.37 -7.15 -1.13
C ARG A 82 14.79 -8.11 -0.09
N THR A 83 14.01 -7.61 0.86
CA THR A 83 13.40 -8.45 1.89
C THR A 83 12.35 -9.31 1.20
N ARG A 84 12.70 -10.58 0.96
CA ARG A 84 11.87 -11.54 0.23
C ARG A 84 10.49 -11.59 0.89
N THR A 85 9.51 -11.07 0.19
CA THR A 85 8.09 -11.17 0.53
C THR A 85 7.59 -12.60 0.23
N GLN A 86 8.35 -13.65 0.56
CA GLN A 86 8.03 -15.02 0.16
C GLN A 86 7.03 -15.73 1.09
N SER A 87 6.70 -15.17 2.25
CA SER A 87 5.89 -15.87 3.25
C SER A 87 4.38 -15.54 3.23
N HIS A 88 3.91 -14.56 2.44
CA HIS A 88 2.50 -14.09 2.51
C HIS A 88 1.75 -13.98 1.17
N PHE A 89 2.38 -14.35 0.05
CA PHE A 89 1.78 -14.30 -1.28
C PHE A 89 1.42 -15.67 -1.86
N ALA A 90 1.62 -16.75 -1.10
CA ALA A 90 1.36 -18.13 -1.50
C ALA A 90 0.02 -18.71 -1.00
N GLN A 91 -0.93 -17.86 -0.60
CA GLN A 91 -2.29 -18.27 -0.22
C GLN A 91 -3.33 -17.48 -1.01
#